data_AF-A0A841UY05-F1
#
_entry.id   AF-A0A841UY05-F1
#
_cell.length_a   1.000
_cell.length_b   1.000
_cell.length_c   1.000
_cell.angle_alpha   90.00
_cell.angle_beta   90.00
_cell.angle_gamma   90.00
#
_symmetry.space_group_name_H-M   'P 1'
#
loop_
_entity.id
_entity.type
_entity.pdbx_description
1 polymer ?
#
loop_
_entity_poly.entity_id
_entity_poly.type
_entity_poly.pdbx_seq_one_letter_code
_entity_poly.pdbx_strand_id
1 'polypeptide(L)'
;MNSPPEKLLYSPPLSSGERREVYYRLLSLGICCQCPMYSPLTVQIESPYDLVQLLGVLRSLHCSRGELIQLLKDCWRLEVSGVDH
;
A
#
# COMPACT_ATOMS: atom_id res chain seq x y z
N MET A 1 12.32 -27.00 -4.91
CA MET A 1 11.03 -26.73 -4.25
C MET A 1 11.03 -25.26 -3.88
N ASN A 2 10.55 -24.39 -4.77
CA ASN A 2 10.43 -22.97 -4.45
C ASN A 2 9.24 -22.83 -3.50
N SER A 3 9.48 -22.42 -2.26
CA SER A 3 8.40 -21.94 -1.38
C SER A 3 7.60 -20.88 -2.15
N PRO A 4 6.26 -20.89 -2.08
CA PRO A 4 5.48 -19.79 -2.64
C PRO A 4 5.99 -18.48 -2.00
N PRO A 5 6.08 -17.38 -2.76
CA PRO A 5 6.49 -16.10 -2.17
C PRO A 5 5.58 -15.84 -0.97
N GLU A 6 6.19 -15.64 0.20
CA GLU A 6 5.45 -15.37 1.43
C GLU A 6 4.60 -14.14 1.21
N LYS A 7 3.28 -14.37 1.11
CA LYS A 7 2.29 -13.30 0.96
C LYS A 7 2.35 -12.44 2.20
N LEU A 8 2.86 -11.22 2.07
CA LEU A 8 2.95 -10.30 3.20
C LEU A 8 1.55 -9.75 3.48
N LEU A 9 1.01 -10.06 4.65
CA LEU A 9 -0.25 -9.50 5.11
C LEU A 9 0.05 -8.24 5.93
N TYR A 10 -0.46 -7.11 5.47
CA TYR A 10 -0.31 -5.83 6.15
C TYR A 10 -1.67 -5.28 6.59
N SER A 11 -1.75 -4.83 7.84
CA SER A 11 -2.95 -4.26 8.44
C SER A 11 -2.69 -2.82 8.88
N PRO A 12 -3.08 -1.80 8.09
CA PRO A 12 -2.88 -0.41 8.46
C PRO A 12 -3.78 -0.01 9.66
N PRO A 13 -3.27 0.82 10.59
CA PRO A 13 -4.09 1.38 11.67
C PRO A 13 -5.04 2.44 11.11
N LEU A 14 -6.28 2.03 10.81
CA LEU A 14 -7.33 2.88 10.22
C LEU A 14 -8.54 3.01 11.15
N SER A 15 -9.11 4.22 11.22
CA SER A 15 -10.42 4.44 11.84
C SER A 15 -11.54 3.75 11.03
N SER A 16 -12.71 3.55 11.65
CA SER A 16 -13.84 2.89 10.98
C SER A 16 -14.32 3.62 9.71
N GLY A 17 -14.17 4.94 9.64
CA GLY A 17 -14.52 5.75 8.47
C GLY A 17 -13.53 5.60 7.32
N GLU A 18 -12.23 5.57 7.63
CA GLU A 18 -11.15 5.45 6.64
C GLU A 18 -11.08 4.06 6.01
N ARG A 19 -11.38 3.01 6.79
CA ARG A 19 -11.33 1.61 6.31
C ARG A 19 -12.11 1.40 5.02
N ARG A 20 -13.29 2.00 4.93
CA ARG A 20 -14.19 1.81 3.79
C ARG A 20 -13.66 2.52 2.54
N GLU A 21 -13.19 3.76 2.69
CA GLU A 21 -12.58 4.52 1.59
C GLU A 21 -11.31 3.83 1.06
N VAL A 22 -10.43 3.39 1.97
CA VAL A 22 -9.20 2.67 1.61
C VAL A 22 -9.52 1.35 0.91
N TYR A 23 -10.47 0.57 1.43
CA TYR A 23 -10.87 -0.69 0.84
C TYR A 23 -11.31 -0.54 -0.63
N TYR A 24 -12.21 0.42 -0.92
CA TYR A 24 -12.66 0.65 -2.28
C TYR A 24 -11.55 1.15 -3.20
N ARG A 25 -10.65 2.01 -2.70
CA ARG A 25 -9.48 2.46 -3.47
C ARG A 25 -8.55 1.31 -3.80
N LEU A 26 -8.21 0.46 -2.84
CA LEU A 26 -7.33 -0.69 -3.07
C LEU A 26 -7.93 -1.67 -4.08
N LEU A 27 -9.24 -1.96 -3.98
CA LEU A 27 -9.94 -2.76 -4.98
C LEU A 27 -9.89 -2.14 -6.38
N SER A 28 -10.06 -0.82 -6.50
CA SER A 28 -9.98 -0.13 -7.80
C SER A 28 -8.59 -0.19 -8.44
N LEU A 29 -7.55 -0.34 -7.62
CA LEU A 29 -6.16 -0.50 -8.04
C LEU A 29 -5.76 -1.96 -8.29
N GLY A 30 -6.70 -2.90 -8.13
CA GLY A 30 -6.48 -4.34 -8.31
C GLY A 30 -5.71 -5.00 -7.16
N ILE A 31 -5.59 -4.35 -6.00
CA ILE A 31 -4.86 -4.89 -4.86
C ILE A 31 -5.76 -5.82 -4.04
N CYS A 32 -5.29 -7.05 -3.85
CA CYS A 32 -5.95 -8.04 -3.00
C CYS A 32 -6.05 -7.56 -1.54
N CYS A 33 -7.26 -7.28 -1.08
CA CYS A 33 -7.50 -6.86 0.30
C CYS A 33 -8.81 -7.44 0.86
N GLN A 34 -8.84 -7.66 2.16
CA GLN A 34 -9.97 -8.21 2.90
C GLN A 34 -10.33 -7.24 4.03
N CYS A 35 -11.61 -6.94 4.19
CA CYS A 35 -12.12 -6.17 5.31
C CYS A 35 -13.29 -6.93 5.96
N PRO A 36 -13.03 -7.99 6.75
CA PRO A 36 -14.07 -8.70 7.45
C PRO A 36 -14.81 -7.78 8.43
N MET A 37 -16.10 -8.05 8.66
CA MET A 37 -16.89 -7.30 9.63
C MET A 37 -16.21 -7.38 11.01
N TYR A 38 -15.96 -6.23 11.64
CA TYR A 38 -15.25 -6.09 12.93
C TYR A 38 -13.73 -6.37 12.93
N SER A 39 -13.12 -6.66 11.78
CA SER A 39 -11.68 -6.85 11.66
C SER A 39 -11.01 -5.66 10.96
N PRO A 40 -9.70 -5.42 11.21
CA PRO A 40 -8.96 -4.44 10.46
C PRO A 40 -8.83 -4.86 8.99
N LEU A 41 -8.67 -3.88 8.12
CA LEU A 41 -8.37 -4.10 6.71
C LEU A 41 -7.05 -4.85 6.59
N THR A 42 -7.05 -6.00 5.94
CA THR A 42 -5.86 -6.79 5.65
C THR A 42 -5.55 -6.69 4.16
N VAL A 43 -4.35 -6.26 3.83
CA VAL A 43 -3.87 -6.11 2.46
C VAL A 43 -2.83 -7.18 2.19
N GLN A 44 -3.00 -7.90 1.09
CA GLN A 44 -2.05 -8.90 0.64
C GLN A 44 -1.08 -8.24 -0.33
N ILE A 45 0.17 -8.13 0.08
CA ILE A 45 1.26 -7.55 -0.71
C ILE A 45 1.95 -8.71 -1.42
N GLU A 46 1.77 -8.79 -2.73
CA GLU A 46 2.39 -9.80 -3.59
C GLU A 46 3.60 -9.24 -4.35
N SER A 47 3.69 -7.90 -4.46
CA SER A 47 4.76 -7.21 -5.16
C SER A 47 5.14 -5.88 -4.49
N PRO A 48 6.35 -5.34 -4.77
CA PRO A 48 6.72 -3.99 -4.37
C PRO A 48 5.75 -2.92 -4.90
N TYR A 49 5.11 -3.17 -6.05
CA TYR A 49 4.11 -2.28 -6.63
C TYR A 49 2.88 -2.18 -5.73
N ASP A 50 2.40 -3.29 -5.17
CA ASP A 50 1.27 -3.29 -4.22
C ASP A 50 1.59 -2.47 -2.97
N LEU A 51 2.82 -2.56 -2.47
CA LEU A 51 3.29 -1.77 -1.33
C LEU A 51 3.29 -0.27 -1.65
N VAL A 52 3.84 0.12 -2.82
CA VAL A 52 3.88 1.53 -3.24
C VAL A 52 2.46 2.08 -3.41
N GLN A 53 1.58 1.33 -4.07
CA GLN A 53 0.19 1.73 -4.25
C GLN A 53 -0.57 1.84 -2.92
N LEU A 54 -0.41 0.86 -2.02
CA LEU A 54 -0.98 0.90 -0.67
C LEU A 54 -0.51 2.13 0.11
N LEU A 55 0.80 2.40 0.11
CA LEU A 55 1.37 3.58 0.77
C LEU A 55 0.84 4.88 0.15
N GLY A 56 0.63 4.92 -1.17
CA GLY A 56 0.00 6.04 -1.85
C GLY A 56 -1.44 6.26 -1.39
N VAL A 57 -2.25 5.19 -1.30
CA VAL A 57 -3.63 5.26 -0.82
C VAL A 57 -3.68 5.73 0.63
N LEU A 58 -2.91 5.15 1.52
CA LEU A 58 -2.88 5.52 2.94
C LEU A 58 -2.49 6.98 3.15
N ARG A 59 -1.47 7.45 2.42
CA ARG A 59 -1.04 8.85 2.50
C ARG A 59 -2.05 9.80 1.88
N SER A 60 -2.80 9.38 0.85
CA SER A 60 -3.82 10.24 0.23
C SER A 60 -4.99 10.59 1.15
N LEU A 61 -5.15 9.88 2.27
CA LEU A 61 -6.14 10.19 3.29
C LEU A 61 -5.75 11.40 4.13
N HIS A 62 -4.45 11.59 4.38
CA HIS A 62 -3.94 12.57 5.35
C HIS A 62 -3.09 13.67 4.72
N CYS A 63 -2.59 13.46 3.49
CA CYS A 63 -1.72 14.39 2.79
C CYS A 63 -2.47 15.19 1.72
N SER A 64 -2.10 16.46 1.59
CA SER A 64 -2.50 17.33 0.48
C SER A 64 -1.94 16.81 -0.86
N ARG A 65 -2.54 17.27 -1.97
CA ARG A 65 -2.07 16.91 -3.33
C ARG A 65 -0.60 17.27 -3.56
N GLY A 66 -0.12 18.36 -2.95
CA GLY A 66 1.27 18.79 -3.05
C GLY A 66 2.24 17.81 -2.40
N GLU A 67 1.90 17.32 -1.21
CA GLU A 67 2.68 16.33 -0.47
C GLU A 67 2.71 14.97 -1.18
N LEU A 68 1.59 14.56 -1.78
CA LEU A 68 1.54 13.34 -2.60
C LEU A 68 2.44 13.43 -3.84
N ILE A 69 2.44 14.59 -4.52
CA ILE A 69 3.31 14.82 -5.68
C ILE A 69 4.79 14.81 -5.25
N GLN A 70 5.12 15.43 -4.11
CA GLN A 70 6.49 15.44 -3.60
C GLN A 70 6.97 14.03 -3.25
N LEU A 71 6.13 13.24 -2.59
CA LEU A 71 6.43 11.84 -2.29
C LEU A 71 6.68 11.00 -3.55
N LEU A 72 5.85 11.15 -4.59
CA LEU A 72 6.06 10.44 -5.86
C LEU A 72 7.41 10.81 -6.48
N LYS A 73 7.80 12.09 -6.41
CA LYS A 73 9.13 12.54 -6.85
C LYS A 73 10.24 11.92 -6.01
N ASP A 74 10.05 11.80 -4.70
CA ASP A 74 11.04 11.21 -3.80
C ASP A 74 11.18 9.70 -4.05
N CYS A 75 10.07 8.97 -4.25
CA CYS A 75 10.10 7.56 -4.65
C CYS A 75 10.80 7.35 -5.99
N TRP A 76 10.65 8.27 -6.94
CA TRP A 76 11.33 8.21 -8.24
C TRP A 76 12.83 8.57 -8.14
N ARG A 77 13.22 9.31 -7.10
CA ARG A 77 14.63 9.64 -6.78
C ARG A 77 15.35 8.56 -5.99
N LEU A 78 14.61 7.57 -5.48
CA LEU A 78 15.20 6.32 -5.00
C LEU A 78 15.67 5.54 -6.24
N GLU A 79 16.72 6.03 -6.89
CA GLU A 79 17.53 5.17 -7.75
C GLU A 79 17.96 3.99 -6.90
N VAL A 80 17.76 2.80 -7.44
CA VAL A 80 18.26 1.55 -6.89
C VAL A 80 19.77 1.71 -6.71
N SER A 81 20.21 2.15 -5.52
CA SER A 81 21.56 1.91 -5.04
C SER A 81 21.66 0.43 -4.66
N GLY A 82 21.41 -0.43 -5.65
CA GLY A 82 21.67 -1.84 -5.59
C GLY A 82 23.12 -2.06 -5.97
N VAL A 83 23.99 -2.00 -4.96
CA VAL A 83 25.18 -2.85 -4.79
C VAL A 83 25.98 -3.13 -6.07
N ASP A 84 26.89 -2.23 -6.41
CA ASP A 84 28.13 -2.57 -7.12
C ASP A 84 29.25 -2.74 -6.06
N HIS A 85 29.46 -3.96 -5.58
CA HIS A 85 30.78 -4.44 -5.16
C HIS A 85 30.87 -5.96 -5.26
#